data_AF-A0A0C2C619-F1
#
_entry.id   AF-A0A0C2C619-F1
#
_cell.length_a   1.000
_cell.length_b   1.000
_cell.length_c   1.000
_cell.angle_alpha   90.00
_cell.angle_beta   90.00
_cell.angle_gamma   90.00
#
_symmetry.space_group_name_H-M   'P 1'
#
loop_
_entity.id
_entity.type
_entity.pdbx_description
1 polymer ?
#
loop_
_entity_poly.entity_id
_entity_poly.type
_entity_poly.pdbx_seq_one_letter_code
_entity_poly.pdbx_strand_id
1 'polypeptide(L)'
;MLQFYQALLLFTFLYLIWDCYNANRLLLMCEDDQRLNAGKKNHSAEKLWSSQKNLWNFCVGGKAAACVPPLQDFAYSYRIADRYLLLACAIEKNFSTVLTAIFCFLFDGHGFLEDGRDLTSDKYQFRFCANRNEYDSLATIYEKFKFDPNVWDMIAVVRDPFERFVSGFADKCLRQVHSSTEL
;
A
#
# COMPACT_ATOMS: atom_id res chain seq x y z
N MET A 1 -47.11 -1.99 14.75
CA MET A 1 -46.68 -1.78 13.35
C MET A 1 -45.44 -0.88 13.26
N LEU A 2 -45.43 0.30 13.87
CA LEU A 2 -44.27 1.23 13.81
C LEU A 2 -42.96 0.67 14.40
N GLN A 3 -43.03 -0.04 15.52
CA GLN A 3 -41.84 -0.62 16.17
C GLN A 3 -41.18 -1.76 15.37
N PHE A 4 -41.97 -2.54 14.62
CA PHE A 4 -41.42 -3.61 13.76
C PHE A 4 -40.66 -3.03 12.56
N TYR A 5 -41.15 -1.91 12.00
CA TYR A 5 -40.50 -1.23 10.89
C TYR A 5 -39.17 -0.58 11.31
N GLN A 6 -39.13 0.01 12.52
CA GLN A 6 -37.90 0.57 13.09
C GLN A 6 -36.84 -0.51 13.35
N ALA A 7 -37.24 -1.68 13.85
CA ALA A 7 -36.31 -2.80 14.05
C ALA A 7 -35.75 -3.30 12.71
N LEU A 8 -36.61 -3.47 11.70
CA LEU A 8 -36.18 -3.91 10.36
C LEU A 8 -35.18 -2.94 9.74
N LEU A 9 -35.43 -1.62 9.83
CA LEU A 9 -34.53 -0.59 9.34
C LEU A 9 -33.18 -0.61 10.05
N LEU A 10 -33.16 -0.78 11.37
CA LEU A 10 -31.93 -0.92 12.16
C LEU A 10 -31.12 -2.15 11.75
N PHE A 11 -31.77 -3.30 11.56
CA PHE A 11 -31.09 -4.51 11.10
C PHE A 11 -30.55 -4.36 9.67
N THR A 12 -31.30 -3.76 8.75
CA THR A 12 -30.79 -3.49 7.40
C THR A 12 -29.64 -2.48 7.41
N PHE A 13 -29.68 -1.48 8.28
CA PHE A 13 -28.62 -0.49 8.41
C PHE A 13 -27.35 -1.10 9.00
N LEU A 14 -27.47 -1.92 10.04
CA LEU A 14 -26.36 -2.67 10.62
C LEU A 14 -25.78 -3.68 9.63
N TYR A 15 -26.63 -4.36 8.86
CA TYR A 15 -26.21 -5.27 7.79
C TYR A 15 -25.47 -4.52 6.68
N LEU A 16 -25.95 -3.36 6.24
CA LEU A 16 -25.27 -2.53 5.25
C LEU A 16 -23.95 -1.95 5.78
N ILE A 17 -23.87 -1.59 7.07
CA ILE A 17 -22.61 -1.18 7.70
C ILE A 17 -21.64 -2.36 7.76
N TRP A 18 -22.12 -3.55 8.12
CA TRP A 18 -21.31 -4.76 8.14
C TRP A 18 -20.80 -5.11 6.74
N ASP A 19 -21.66 -5.09 5.72
CA ASP A 19 -21.28 -5.31 4.33
C ASP A 19 -20.35 -4.22 3.82
N CYS A 20 -20.57 -2.95 4.19
CA CYS A 20 -19.67 -1.85 3.84
C CYS A 20 -18.31 -1.97 4.54
N TYR A 21 -18.29 -2.39 5.81
CA TYR A 21 -17.05 -2.64 6.55
C TYR A 21 -16.29 -3.83 5.99
N ASN A 22 -16.99 -4.91 5.64
CA ASN A 22 -16.40 -6.12 5.08
C ASN A 22 -15.95 -5.92 3.62
N ALA A 23 -16.71 -5.18 2.81
CA ALA A 23 -16.34 -4.82 1.44
C ALA A 23 -15.20 -3.80 1.37
N ASN A 24 -15.11 -2.86 2.33
CA ASN A 24 -14.01 -1.92 2.41
C ASN A 24 -12.76 -2.49 3.09
N ARG A 25 -12.84 -3.66 3.74
CA ARG A 25 -11.65 -4.35 4.29
C ARG A 25 -10.66 -4.76 3.20
N LEU A 26 -11.11 -4.93 1.96
CA LEU A 26 -10.25 -5.25 0.81
C LEU A 26 -9.78 -4.01 0.02
N LEU A 27 -10.47 -2.88 0.12
CA LEU A 27 -10.30 -1.79 -0.85
C LEU A 27 -9.37 -0.70 -0.33
N LEU A 28 -8.22 -0.55 -1.02
CA LEU A 28 -7.76 0.72 -1.65
C LEU A 28 -6.30 1.17 -1.50
N MET A 29 -5.31 0.30 -1.27
CA MET A 29 -3.92 0.73 -1.61
C MET A 29 -3.04 -0.31 -2.29
N CYS A 30 -3.36 -1.61 -2.24
CA CYS A 30 -2.49 -2.65 -2.78
C CYS A 30 -3.20 -3.66 -3.69
N GLU A 31 -4.52 -3.50 -3.90
CA GLU A 31 -5.35 -4.40 -4.72
C GLU A 31 -5.46 -3.95 -6.20
N ASP A 32 -4.96 -2.75 -6.56
CA ASP A 32 -5.14 -2.20 -7.90
C ASP A 32 -4.48 -3.06 -9.01
N ASP A 33 -3.51 -3.92 -8.69
CA ASP A 33 -2.90 -4.86 -9.66
C ASP A 33 -3.84 -6.01 -10.08
N GLN A 34 -4.74 -6.46 -9.19
CA GLN A 34 -5.76 -7.47 -9.55
C GLN A 34 -6.81 -6.87 -10.51
N ARG A 35 -7.11 -5.58 -10.38
CA ARG A 35 -8.05 -4.87 -11.26
C ARG A 35 -7.46 -4.48 -12.60
N LEU A 36 -6.17 -4.16 -12.68
CA LEU A 36 -5.49 -3.85 -13.96
C LEU A 36 -5.39 -5.08 -14.88
N ASN A 37 -5.15 -6.27 -14.33
CA ASN A 37 -5.08 -7.51 -15.13
C ASN A 37 -6.45 -8.08 -15.49
N ALA A 38 -7.48 -7.92 -14.63
CA ALA A 38 -8.87 -8.23 -14.98
C ALA A 38 -9.51 -7.15 -15.91
N GLY A 39 -8.95 -5.94 -15.91
CA GLY A 39 -9.43 -4.76 -16.64
C GLY A 39 -9.12 -4.74 -18.13
N LYS A 40 -8.39 -5.72 -18.68
CA LYS A 40 -8.20 -5.87 -20.13
C LYS A 40 -9.51 -6.16 -20.91
N LYS A 41 -10.67 -6.21 -20.25
CA LYS A 41 -11.97 -6.44 -20.90
C LYS A 41 -13.07 -5.42 -20.62
N ASN A 42 -12.86 -4.34 -19.85
CA ASN A 42 -13.96 -3.40 -19.54
C ASN A 42 -13.60 -1.95 -19.88
N HIS A 43 -14.07 -1.52 -21.05
CA HIS A 43 -14.10 -0.13 -21.57
C HIS A 43 -14.71 0.92 -20.62
N SER A 44 -15.36 0.48 -19.53
CA SER A 44 -16.03 1.34 -18.54
C SER A 44 -15.07 1.88 -17.47
N ALA A 45 -14.01 1.15 -17.09
CA ALA A 45 -13.02 1.60 -16.11
C ALA A 45 -12.13 2.73 -16.66
N GLU A 46 -11.79 2.66 -17.95
CA GLU A 46 -11.12 3.72 -18.71
C GLU A 46 -11.92 5.04 -18.71
N LYS A 47 -13.26 4.94 -18.70
CA LYS A 47 -14.17 6.07 -18.76
C LYS A 47 -14.35 6.76 -17.41
N LEU A 48 -14.20 6.03 -16.30
CA LEU A 48 -14.21 6.60 -14.95
C LEU A 48 -12.92 7.38 -14.67
N TRP A 49 -11.77 6.86 -15.12
CA TRP A 49 -10.46 7.51 -14.98
C TRP A 49 -10.32 8.78 -15.82
N SER A 50 -10.89 8.82 -17.04
CA SER A 50 -10.83 10.03 -17.88
C SER A 50 -11.54 11.24 -17.25
N SER A 51 -12.55 10.99 -16.40
CA SER A 51 -13.32 12.04 -15.72
C SER A 51 -12.57 12.63 -14.52
N GLN A 52 -11.74 11.85 -13.83
CA GLN A 52 -10.89 12.33 -12.72
C GLN A 52 -9.64 13.11 -13.17
N LYS A 53 -9.24 13.00 -14.45
CA LYS A 53 -8.12 13.77 -15.02
C LYS A 53 -8.32 15.29 -15.00
N ASN A 54 -9.57 15.75 -14.81
CA ASN A 54 -9.93 17.16 -14.72
C ASN A 54 -10.01 17.68 -13.28
N LEU A 55 -9.74 16.83 -12.27
CA LEU A 55 -9.77 17.25 -10.88
C LEU A 55 -8.40 17.83 -10.51
N TRP A 56 -8.33 19.16 -10.60
CA TRP A 56 -7.26 20.07 -10.17
C TRP A 56 -6.10 20.26 -11.17
N ASN A 57 -6.19 21.38 -11.90
CA ASN A 57 -5.11 21.96 -12.70
C ASN A 57 -3.98 22.50 -11.79
N PHE A 58 -3.27 21.63 -11.06
CA PHE A 58 -2.09 22.05 -10.26
C PHE A 58 -0.90 22.44 -11.14
N CYS A 59 -0.90 22.00 -12.40
CA CYS A 59 0.19 22.20 -13.35
C CYS A 59 -0.30 22.99 -14.56
N VAL A 60 -0.21 24.31 -14.47
CA VAL A 60 -0.63 25.25 -15.52
C VAL A 60 0.56 26.10 -15.96
N GLY A 61 0.69 26.36 -17.26
CA GLY A 61 1.70 27.26 -17.83
C GLY A 61 2.79 26.57 -18.68
N GLY A 62 3.75 27.36 -19.17
CA GLY A 62 4.74 26.93 -20.17
C GLY A 62 5.73 25.84 -19.75
N LYS A 63 5.68 25.39 -18.48
CA LYS A 63 6.47 24.27 -17.94
C LYS A 63 5.60 23.09 -17.47
N ALA A 64 4.33 23.02 -17.89
CA ALA A 64 3.43 21.92 -17.51
C ALA A 64 3.99 20.54 -17.89
N ALA A 65 4.81 20.45 -18.95
CA ALA A 65 5.50 19.21 -19.32
C ALA A 65 6.56 18.73 -18.31
N ALA A 66 7.04 19.60 -17.43
CA ALA A 66 7.98 19.26 -16.36
C ALA A 66 7.29 18.84 -15.06
N CYS A 67 5.95 18.88 -15.01
CA CYS A 67 5.22 18.40 -13.86
C CYS A 67 5.20 16.87 -13.78
N VAL A 68 5.23 16.36 -12.55
CA VAL A 68 4.99 14.95 -12.28
C VAL A 68 3.56 14.62 -12.72
N PRO A 69 3.34 13.61 -13.59
CA PRO A 69 2.02 13.27 -14.07
C PRO A 69 1.14 12.80 -12.90
N PRO A 70 -0.16 13.14 -12.90
CA PRO A 70 -1.09 12.59 -11.91
C PRO A 70 -1.22 11.07 -12.10
N LEU A 71 -1.44 10.36 -10.99
CA LEU A 71 -1.73 8.92 -10.97
C LEU A 71 -0.61 8.04 -11.57
N GLN A 72 0.63 8.28 -11.16
CA GLN A 72 1.73 7.41 -11.50
C GLN A 72 1.64 6.09 -10.73
N ASP A 73 1.87 4.97 -11.42
CA ASP A 73 1.98 3.66 -10.78
C ASP A 73 3.15 3.68 -9.80
N PHE A 74 2.83 3.50 -8.52
CA PHE A 74 3.86 3.38 -7.48
C PHE A 74 4.39 1.95 -7.49
N ALA A 75 5.70 1.80 -7.34
CA ALA A 75 6.29 0.49 -7.11
C ALA A 75 5.73 -0.08 -5.80
N TYR A 76 5.06 -1.21 -5.89
CA TYR A 76 4.54 -1.93 -4.73
C TYR A 76 5.65 -2.77 -4.12
N SER A 77 5.74 -2.77 -2.79
CA SER A 77 6.66 -3.65 -2.08
C SER A 77 5.91 -4.35 -0.97
N TYR A 78 5.98 -5.68 -1.00
CA TYR A 78 5.26 -6.57 -0.11
C TYR A 78 6.22 -7.27 0.85
N ARG A 79 5.75 -7.50 2.08
CA ARG A 79 6.48 -8.21 3.13
C ARG A 79 5.64 -9.37 3.64
N ILE A 80 6.24 -10.55 3.71
CA ILE A 80 5.55 -11.77 4.13
C ILE A 80 6.03 -12.17 5.52
N ALA A 81 5.08 -12.58 6.37
CA ALA A 81 5.34 -13.40 7.55
C ALA A 81 4.41 -14.62 7.49
N ASP A 82 4.85 -15.62 6.74
CA ASP A 82 4.10 -16.83 6.36
C ASP A 82 3.65 -17.66 7.57
N ARG A 83 4.50 -17.78 8.59
CA ARG A 83 4.16 -18.45 9.86
C ARG A 83 2.91 -17.89 10.54
N TYR A 84 2.61 -16.62 10.29
CA TYR A 84 1.46 -15.92 10.87
C TYR A 84 0.37 -15.62 9.82
N LEU A 85 0.54 -16.07 8.57
CA LEU A 85 -0.35 -15.78 7.46
C LEU A 85 -0.58 -14.27 7.25
N LEU A 86 0.49 -13.48 7.46
CA LEU A 86 0.45 -12.03 7.31
C LEU A 86 1.14 -11.58 6.03
N LEU A 87 0.52 -10.60 5.38
CA LEU A 87 1.06 -9.88 4.25
C LEU A 87 1.01 -8.38 4.55
N ALA A 88 2.14 -7.69 4.49
CA ALA A 88 2.18 -6.24 4.56
C ALA A 88 2.49 -5.61 3.20
N CYS A 89 1.88 -4.46 2.97
CA CYS A 89 2.22 -3.57 1.87
C CYS A 89 3.04 -2.39 2.43
N ALA A 90 4.32 -2.35 2.08
CA ALA A 90 5.28 -1.37 2.56
C ALA A 90 5.24 -0.09 1.71
N ILE A 91 4.21 0.73 1.92
CA ILE A 91 4.02 1.98 1.16
C ILE A 91 5.04 3.03 1.61
N GLU A 92 5.87 3.51 0.68
CA GLU A 92 6.90 4.50 1.00
C GLU A 92 6.34 5.71 1.79
N LYS A 93 7.09 6.10 2.82
CA LYS A 93 6.79 7.23 3.73
C LYS A 93 5.51 7.07 4.57
N ASN A 94 4.97 5.85 4.65
CA ASN A 94 3.90 5.49 5.58
C ASN A 94 4.38 4.45 6.58
N PHE A 95 5.40 4.79 7.39
CA PHE A 95 5.95 3.85 8.37
C PHE A 95 6.60 2.60 7.74
N SER A 96 6.93 2.64 6.44
CA SER A 96 7.40 1.47 5.67
C SER A 96 8.69 0.85 6.21
N THR A 97 9.62 1.65 6.74
CA THR A 97 10.87 1.15 7.31
C THR A 97 10.62 0.28 8.54
N VAL A 98 9.84 0.79 9.50
CA VAL A 98 9.52 0.05 10.73
C VAL A 98 8.61 -1.14 10.42
N LEU A 99 7.63 -0.97 9.53
CA LEU A 99 6.79 -2.09 9.07
C LEU A 99 7.61 -3.22 8.43
N THR A 100 8.64 -2.87 7.64
CA THR A 100 9.58 -3.85 7.06
C THR A 100 10.36 -4.58 8.14
N ALA A 101 10.87 -3.87 9.15
CA ALA A 101 11.59 -4.47 10.27
C ALA A 101 10.70 -5.41 11.10
N ILE A 102 9.46 -5.00 11.39
CA ILE A 102 8.46 -5.83 12.09
C ILE A 102 8.21 -7.12 11.31
N PHE A 103 7.95 -7.03 10.01
CA PHE A 103 7.70 -8.23 9.20
C PHE A 103 8.93 -9.12 9.04
N CYS A 104 10.13 -8.54 9.02
CA CYS A 104 11.37 -9.29 9.02
C CYS A 104 11.55 -10.07 10.34
N PHE A 105 11.26 -9.44 11.48
CA PHE A 105 11.26 -10.10 12.78
C PHE A 105 10.20 -11.21 12.87
N LEU A 106 8.99 -10.99 12.33
CA LEU A 106 7.95 -12.02 12.30
C LEU A 106 8.31 -13.19 11.36
N PHE A 107 9.03 -12.91 10.28
CA PHE A 107 9.50 -13.94 9.35
C PHE A 107 10.60 -14.82 9.96
N ASP A 108 11.60 -14.22 10.61
CA ASP A 108 12.75 -14.93 11.19
C ASP A 108 13.29 -14.20 12.43
N GLY A 109 12.53 -14.27 13.52
CA GLY A 109 12.84 -13.54 14.75
C GLY A 109 14.15 -13.97 15.42
N HIS A 110 14.53 -15.24 15.30
CA HIS A 110 15.80 -15.72 15.84
C HIS A 110 16.98 -15.11 15.09
N GLY A 111 17.00 -15.26 13.76
CA GLY A 111 18.06 -14.69 12.94
C GLY A 111 18.09 -13.16 12.99
N PHE A 112 16.92 -12.50 13.12
CA PHE A 112 16.83 -11.06 13.30
C PHE A 112 17.52 -10.56 14.58
N LEU A 113 17.30 -11.26 15.70
CA LEU A 113 17.91 -10.91 17.00
C LEU A 113 19.40 -11.28 17.05
N GLU A 114 19.79 -12.42 16.48
CA GLU A 114 21.19 -12.84 16.41
C GLU A 114 22.06 -11.90 15.57
N ASP A 115 21.49 -11.28 14.53
CA ASP A 115 22.17 -10.26 13.73
C ASP A 115 22.32 -8.91 14.48
N GLY A 116 21.91 -8.84 15.76
CA GLY A 116 22.07 -7.68 16.63
C GLY A 116 21.19 -6.48 16.24
N ARG A 117 20.07 -6.72 15.54
CA ARG A 117 19.18 -5.67 15.03
C ARG A 117 18.07 -5.32 16.00
N ASP A 118 17.60 -4.08 15.88
CA ASP A 118 16.40 -3.59 16.54
C ASP A 118 15.43 -3.02 15.50
N LEU A 119 14.14 -3.00 15.84
CA LEU A 119 13.05 -2.47 15.02
C LEU A 119 13.23 -0.99 14.66
N THR A 120 13.98 -0.24 15.48
CA THR A 120 14.22 1.20 15.28
C THR A 120 15.56 1.52 14.63
N SER A 121 16.52 0.58 14.66
CA SER A 121 17.88 0.78 14.16
C SER A 121 18.12 0.17 12.78
N ASP A 122 17.13 -0.55 12.22
CA ASP A 122 17.27 -1.21 10.93
C ASP A 122 17.44 -0.20 9.79
N LYS A 123 18.64 -0.19 9.21
CA LYS A 123 18.99 0.70 8.09
C LYS A 123 18.56 0.02 6.80
N TYR A 124 17.77 0.74 5.99
CA TYR A 124 17.31 0.29 4.66
C TYR A 124 18.42 -0.26 3.75
N GLN A 125 19.67 0.19 3.92
CA GLN A 125 20.81 -0.22 3.12
C GLN A 125 21.35 -1.63 3.46
N PHE A 126 21.10 -2.13 4.67
CA PHE A 126 21.56 -3.46 5.10
C PHE A 126 20.38 -4.22 5.67
N ARG A 127 19.60 -4.88 4.81
CA ARG A 127 18.36 -5.56 5.23
C ARG A 127 18.59 -7.06 5.37
N PHE A 128 18.47 -7.60 6.60
CA PHE A 128 18.64 -9.03 6.89
C PHE A 128 17.67 -9.91 6.09
N CYS A 129 16.43 -9.46 5.91
CA CYS A 129 15.42 -10.18 5.14
C CYS A 129 15.37 -9.83 3.65
N ALA A 130 16.36 -9.07 3.13
CA ALA A 130 16.41 -8.72 1.71
C ALA A 130 16.28 -9.96 0.82
N ASN A 131 15.37 -9.91 -0.15
CA ASN A 131 15.07 -11.01 -1.08
C ASN A 131 14.61 -12.33 -0.43
N ARG A 132 14.33 -12.36 0.87
CA ARG A 132 13.83 -13.55 1.59
C ARG A 132 12.32 -13.48 1.81
N ASN A 133 11.87 -12.36 2.39
CA ASN A 133 10.46 -12.09 2.66
C ASN A 133 9.92 -10.89 1.88
N GLU A 134 10.70 -10.37 0.93
CA GLU A 134 10.39 -9.19 0.13
C GLU A 134 9.92 -9.62 -1.26
N TYR A 135 8.80 -9.07 -1.72
CA TYR A 135 8.22 -9.34 -3.03
C TYR A 135 7.69 -8.06 -3.65
N ASP A 136 7.75 -7.93 -4.96
CA ASP A 136 7.26 -6.74 -5.67
C ASP A 136 5.93 -7.00 -6.41
N SER A 137 5.41 -8.23 -6.34
CA SER A 137 4.16 -8.62 -6.98
C SER A 137 3.33 -9.55 -6.09
N LEU A 138 2.03 -9.25 -5.99
CA LEU A 138 1.04 -10.13 -5.39
C LEU A 138 0.90 -11.44 -6.16
N ALA A 139 1.04 -11.42 -7.49
CA ALA A 139 0.94 -12.62 -8.30
C ALA A 139 2.02 -13.64 -7.92
N THR A 140 3.26 -13.18 -7.73
CA THR A 140 4.37 -14.03 -7.26
C THR A 140 4.10 -14.60 -5.87
N ILE A 141 3.51 -13.80 -4.97
CA ILE A 141 3.11 -14.28 -3.65
C ILE A 141 2.02 -15.35 -3.75
N TYR A 142 1.03 -15.12 -4.62
CA TYR A 142 -0.08 -16.04 -4.85
C TYR A 142 0.41 -17.40 -5.32
N GLU A 143 1.31 -17.42 -6.30
CA GLU A 143 1.91 -18.64 -6.83
C GLU A 143 2.76 -19.37 -5.78
N LYS A 144 3.58 -18.64 -5.02
CA LYS A 144 4.54 -19.23 -4.08
C LYS A 144 3.91 -19.75 -2.80
N PHE A 145 2.94 -19.02 -2.24
CA PHE A 145 2.36 -19.31 -0.93
C PHE A 145 0.92 -19.82 -0.98
N LYS A 146 0.33 -19.95 -2.18
CA LYS A 146 -1.10 -20.26 -2.36
C LYS A 146 -1.95 -19.31 -1.53
N PHE A 147 -1.66 -18.02 -1.69
CA PHE A 147 -2.31 -16.94 -0.95
C PHE A 147 -3.83 -17.03 -1.12
N ASP A 148 -4.56 -17.00 -0.01
CA ASP A 148 -6.02 -16.89 0.02
C ASP A 148 -6.38 -15.63 0.81
N PRO A 149 -6.97 -14.60 0.20
CA PRO A 149 -7.32 -13.34 0.88
C PRO A 149 -8.36 -13.53 2.00
N ASN A 150 -9.05 -14.67 2.05
CA ASN A 150 -9.98 -14.98 3.15
C ASN A 150 -9.27 -15.58 4.37
N VAL A 151 -8.03 -16.05 4.20
CA VAL A 151 -7.23 -16.73 5.23
C VAL A 151 -6.09 -15.85 5.71
N TRP A 152 -5.47 -15.09 4.81
CA TRP A 152 -4.36 -14.22 5.10
C TRP A 152 -4.83 -12.83 5.50
N ASP A 153 -4.23 -12.26 6.54
CA ASP A 153 -4.46 -10.88 6.89
C ASP A 153 -3.50 -9.96 6.13
N MET A 154 -4.10 -8.99 5.43
CA MET A 154 -3.38 -7.96 4.69
C MET A 154 -3.30 -6.68 5.52
N ILE A 155 -2.08 -6.15 5.70
CA ILE A 155 -1.81 -4.96 6.49
C ILE A 155 -1.23 -3.87 5.60
N ALA A 156 -1.86 -2.71 5.62
CA ALA A 156 -1.32 -1.48 5.07
C ALA A 156 -1.43 -0.38 6.12
N VAL A 157 -0.32 0.32 6.37
CA VAL A 157 -0.31 1.51 7.21
C VAL A 157 -0.40 2.71 6.29
N VAL A 158 -1.39 3.57 6.53
CA VAL A 158 -1.61 4.79 5.75
C VAL A 158 -1.43 5.99 6.67
N ARG A 159 -0.62 6.95 6.24
CA ARG A 159 -0.39 8.22 6.91
C ARG A 159 -1.27 9.29 6.27
N ASP A 160 -1.49 10.39 6.99
CA ASP A 160 -2.07 11.60 6.43
C ASP A 160 -1.42 11.95 5.07
N PRO A 161 -2.23 12.15 4.00
CA PRO A 161 -1.70 12.38 2.65
C PRO A 161 -0.80 13.61 2.54
N PHE A 162 -1.07 14.68 3.28
CA PHE A 162 -0.27 15.90 3.25
C PHE A 162 1.09 15.66 3.91
N GLU A 163 1.12 15.04 5.07
CA GLU A 163 2.38 14.68 5.73
C GLU A 163 3.23 13.72 4.90
N ARG A 164 2.60 12.73 4.26
CA ARG A 164 3.26 11.80 3.33
C ARG A 164 3.86 12.56 2.15
N PHE A 165 3.11 13.49 1.56
CA PHE A 165 3.58 14.31 0.44
C PHE A 165 4.80 15.14 0.83
N VAL A 166 4.75 15.86 1.95
CA VAL A 166 5.87 16.68 2.43
C VAL A 166 7.11 15.82 2.68
N SER A 167 6.94 14.65 3.32
CA SER A 167 8.04 13.73 3.56
C SER A 167 8.64 13.15 2.28
N GLY A 168 7.80 12.81 1.30
CA GLY A 168 8.23 12.31 -0.01
C GLY A 168 8.96 13.38 -0.81
N PHE A 169 8.41 14.59 -0.86
CA PHE A 169 9.03 15.74 -1.52
C PHE A 169 10.40 16.08 -0.92
N ALA A 170 10.50 16.15 0.41
CA ALA A 170 11.79 16.41 1.06
C ALA A 170 12.84 15.32 0.75
N ASP A 171 12.41 14.07 0.71
CA ASP A 171 13.29 12.93 0.43
C ASP A 171 13.79 12.90 -1.02
N LYS A 172 12.90 13.11 -1.99
CA LYS A 172 13.25 13.02 -3.41
C LYS A 172 13.82 14.32 -3.96
N CYS A 173 13.31 15.48 -3.54
CA CYS A 173 13.64 16.77 -4.15
C CYS A 173 14.66 17.60 -3.35
N LEU A 174 14.74 17.45 -2.02
CA LEU A 174 15.68 18.24 -1.21
C LEU A 174 16.96 17.46 -0.88
N ARG A 175 16.83 16.16 -0.58
CA ARG A 175 17.98 15.33 -0.18
C ARG A 175 18.84 14.82 -1.35
N GLN A 176 18.28 14.64 -2.55
CA GLN A 176 19.06 14.19 -3.72
C GLN A 176 19.98 15.29 -4.30
N VAL A 177 19.72 16.57 -4.00
CA VAL A 177 20.51 17.69 -4.55
C VAL A 177 21.90 17.80 -3.91
N HIS A 178 22.18 17.10 -2.81
CA HIS A 178 23.51 17.10 -2.20
C HIS A 178 24.48 16.05 -2.73
N SER A 179 24.08 15.14 -3.63
CA SER A 179 25.00 14.16 -4.23
C SER A 179 25.46 14.50 -5.65
N SER A 180 25.14 15.69 -6.16
CA SER A 180 25.54 16.14 -7.50
C SER A 180 26.53 17.32 -7.48
N THR A 181 27.21 17.57 -6.36
CA THR A 181 28.24 18.62 -6.24
C THR A 181 29.62 18.08 -5.86
N GLU A 182 29.98 16.88 -6.31
CA GLU A 182 31.37 16.44 -6.38
C GLU A 182 31.62 15.75 -7.73
N LEU A 183 32.03 16.55 -8.71
CA LEU A 183 32.70 16.15 -9.94
C LEU A 183 33.81 17.17 -10.19
#